data_AF-A0A915C9D1-F1
#
_entry.id   AF-A0A915C9D1-F1
#
_cell.length_a   1.000
_cell.length_b   1.000
_cell.length_c   1.000
_cell.angle_alpha   90.00
_cell.angle_beta   90.00
_cell.angle_gamma   90.00
#
_symmetry.space_group_name_H-M   'P 1'
#
loop_
_entity.id
_entity.type
_entity.pdbx_description
1 polymer ?
#
loop_
_entity_poly.entity_id
_entity_poly.type
_entity_poly.pdbx_seq_one_letter_code
_entity_poly.pdbx_strand_id
1 'polypeptide(L)' 'SKMKSGESSHASPSKSDVQQWQQSFQNLLRNKCGRELFRMFLVHEFSEENIDFWIECEEFRKMKEGKK' A
#
# COMPACT_ATOMS: atom_id res chain seq x y z
N SER A 1 -12.77 13.76 28.60
CA SER A 1 -13.35 12.88 27.57
C SER A 1 -12.30 12.52 26.55
N LYS A 2 -12.00 11.23 26.38
CA LYS A 2 -11.03 10.70 25.42
C LYS A 2 -11.78 10.49 24.09
N MET A 3 -11.51 11.29 23.07
CA MET A 3 -11.99 11.00 21.72
C MET A 3 -10.89 10.24 20.98
N LYS A 4 -11.15 8.95 20.74
CA LYS A 4 -10.47 8.14 19.73
C LYS A 4 -11.00 8.61 18.37
N SER A 5 -10.13 9.18 17.54
CA SER A 5 -10.40 9.34 16.11
C SER A 5 -9.42 8.45 15.36
N GLY A 6 -9.80 7.20 15.19
CA GLY A 6 -9.23 6.33 14.18
C GLY A 6 -9.92 6.66 12.86
N GLU A 7 -9.52 7.76 12.24
CA GLU A 7 -9.89 8.08 10.87
C GLU A 7 -8.65 7.79 10.01
N SER A 8 -8.73 6.76 9.18
CA SER A 8 -7.73 6.50 8.14
C SER A 8 -7.81 7.64 7.15
N SER A 9 -7.10 8.72 7.44
CA SER A 9 -6.89 9.83 6.52
C SER A 9 -6.30 9.26 5.23
N HIS A 10 -7.08 9.26 4.14
CA HIS A 10 -6.56 9.11 2.79
C HIS A 10 -5.61 10.28 2.53
N ALA A 11 -4.38 10.15 2.99
CA ALA A 11 -3.33 11.13 2.77
C ALA A 11 -3.01 11.11 1.28
N SER A 12 -3.37 12.18 0.57
CA SER A 12 -3.03 12.32 -0.84
C SER A 12 -1.50 12.22 -1.02
N PRO A 13 -1.02 11.54 -2.08
CA PRO A 13 0.42 11.38 -2.26
C PRO A 13 1.06 12.73 -2.56
N SER A 14 2.30 12.92 -2.09
CA SER A 14 3.07 14.11 -2.46
C SER A 14 3.52 14.01 -3.93
N LYS A 15 3.90 15.15 -4.53
CA LYS A 15 4.50 15.15 -5.88
C LYS A 15 5.76 14.27 -5.96
N SER A 16 6.55 14.24 -4.88
CA SER A 16 7.75 13.41 -4.80
C SER A 16 7.40 11.92 -4.78
N ASP A 17 6.36 11.52 -4.03
CA ASP A 17 5.89 10.13 -4.03
C ASP A 17 5.51 9.68 -5.45
N VAL A 18 4.69 10.48 -6.14
CA VAL A 18 4.24 10.15 -7.50
C VAL A 18 5.42 10.06 -8.48
N GLN A 19 6.40 10.95 -8.37
CA GLN A 19 7.63 10.87 -9.18
C GLN A 19 8.42 9.59 -8.90
N GLN A 20 8.49 9.14 -7.64
CA GLN A 20 9.16 7.88 -7.28
C GLN A 20 8.44 6.66 -7.85
N TRP A 21 7.11 6.68 -7.92
CA TRP A 21 6.32 5.57 -8.48
C TRP A 21 6.58 5.37 -9.97
N GLN A 22 6.77 6.46 -10.72
CA GLN A 22 7.13 6.39 -12.14
C GLN A 22 8.52 5.76 -12.36
N GLN A 23 9.43 5.92 -11.41
CA GLN A 23 10.80 5.39 -11.52
C GLN A 23 10.86 3.87 -11.30
N SER A 24 9.99 3.33 -10.46
CA SER A 24 9.93 1.88 -10.21
C SER A 24 8.60 1.47 -9.60
N PHE A 25 8.03 0.38 -10.12
CA PHE A 25 6.84 -0.23 -9.53
C PHE A 25 7.06 -0.66 -8.07
N GLN A 26 8.29 -1.02 -7.69
CA GLN A 26 8.62 -1.33 -6.30
C GLN A 26 8.47 -0.12 -5.37
N ASN A 27 8.74 1.10 -5.87
CA ASN A 27 8.55 2.32 -5.07
C ASN A 27 7.07 2.58 -4.79
N LEU A 28 6.21 2.30 -5.77
CA LEU A 28 4.75 2.33 -5.60
C LEU A 28 4.31 1.29 -4.58
N LEU A 29 4.75 0.03 -4.74
CA LEU A 29 4.33 -1.06 -3.86
C LEU A 29 4.83 -0.90 -2.42
N ARG A 30 5.97 -0.26 -2.18
CA ARG A 30 6.48 -0.01 -0.81
C ARG A 30 5.74 1.15 -0.12
N ASN A 31 5.20 2.09 -0.88
CA ASN A 31 4.43 3.22 -0.35
C ASN A 31 2.99 2.81 0.00
N LYS A 32 2.52 3.08 1.23
CA LYS A 32 1.17 2.71 1.68
C LYS A 32 0.07 3.39 0.84
N CYS A 33 0.18 4.69 0.59
CA CYS A 33 -0.75 5.44 -0.24
C CYS A 33 -0.72 4.95 -1.70
N GLY A 34 0.47 4.65 -2.22
CA GLY A 34 0.66 4.04 -3.54
C GLY A 34 -0.10 2.72 -3.70
N ARG A 35 -0.03 1.84 -2.69
CA ARG A 35 -0.80 0.58 -2.68
C ARG A 35 -2.31 0.80 -2.63
N GLU A 36 -2.79 1.73 -1.81
CA GLU A 36 -4.22 2.02 -1.70
C GLU A 36 -4.79 2.54 -3.04
N LEU A 37 -4.11 3.50 -3.67
CA LEU A 37 -4.52 4.01 -4.98
C LEU A 37 -4.41 2.97 -6.08
N PHE A 38 -3.36 2.15 -6.07
CA PHE A 38 -3.21 1.07 -7.04
C PHE A 38 -4.26 -0.03 -6.85
N ARG A 39 -4.64 -0.32 -5.61
CA ARG A 39 -5.77 -1.21 -5.32
C ARG A 39 -7.08 -0.67 -5.89
N MET A 40 -7.35 0.62 -5.73
CA MET A 40 -8.53 1.23 -6.36
C MET A 40 -8.52 1.09 -7.88
N PHE A 41 -7.36 1.32 -8.51
CA PHE A 41 -7.18 1.07 -9.95
C PHE A 41 -7.49 -0.39 -10.33
N LEU A 42 -6.96 -1.37 -9.60
CA LEU A 42 -7.20 -2.78 -9.87
C LEU A 42 -8.64 -3.23 -9.63
N VAL A 43 -9.37 -2.62 -8.67
CA VAL A 43 -10.81 -2.87 -8.48
C VAL A 43 -11.59 -2.48 -9.74
N HIS A 44 -11.23 -1.38 -10.42
CA HIS A 44 -11.84 -1.01 -11.69
C HIS A 44 -11.54 -2.01 -12.82
N GLU A 45 -10.46 -2.77 -12.70
CA GLU A 45 -10.05 -3.82 -13.63
C GLU A 45 -10.42 -5.23 -13.14
N PHE A 46 -11.19 -5.37 -12.03
CA PHE A 46 -11.57 -6.63 -11.40
C PHE A 46 -10.37 -7.56 -11.15
N SER A 47 -9.27 -7.00 -10.64
CA SER A 47 -7.99 -7.69 -10.45
C SER A 47 -7.30 -7.35 -9.13
N GLU A 48 -8.06 -6.85 -8.14
CA GLU A 48 -7.57 -6.42 -6.83
C GLU A 48 -6.96 -7.57 -6.01
N GLU A 49 -7.33 -8.82 -6.29
CA GLU A 49 -6.78 -10.00 -5.64
C GLU A 49 -5.26 -10.10 -5.82
N ASN A 50 -4.72 -9.52 -6.90
CA ASN A 50 -3.28 -9.52 -7.17
C ASN A 50 -2.50 -8.69 -6.15
N ILE A 51 -2.99 -7.49 -5.82
CA ILE A 51 -2.32 -6.62 -4.83
C ILE A 51 -2.55 -7.15 -3.41
N ASP A 52 -3.73 -7.71 -3.14
CA ASP A 52 -4.03 -8.31 -1.84
C ASP A 52 -3.11 -9.50 -1.56
N PHE A 53 -2.94 -10.41 -2.53
CA PHE A 53 -1.99 -11.52 -2.42
C PHE A 53 -0.56 -11.05 -2.17
N TRP A 54 -0.13 -9.99 -2.88
CA TRP A 54 1.20 -9.43 -2.69
C TRP A 54 1.41 -8.87 -1.28
N ILE A 55 0.42 -8.16 -0.72
CA ILE A 55 0.46 -7.59 0.63
C ILE A 55 0.56 -8.71 1.68
N GLU A 56 -0.30 -9.73 1.60
CA GLU A 56 -0.28 -10.86 2.52
C GLU A 56 1.07 -11.59 2.47
N CYS A 57 1.64 -11.74 1.27
CA CYS A 57 2.96 -12.33 1.08
C CYS A 57 4.09 -11.50 1.73
N GLU A 58 4.01 -10.16 1.67
CA GLU A 58 4.97 -9.26 2.32
C GLU A 58 4.88 -9.37 3.85
N GLU A 59 3.68 -9.39 4.41
CA GLU A 59 3.49 -9.54 5.86
C GLU A 59 4.00 -10.90 6.34
N PHE A 60 3.72 -11.97 5.59
CA PHE A 60 4.27 -13.30 5.88
C PHE A 60 5.81 -13.34 5.85
N ARG A 61 6.45 -12.65 4.88
CA ARG A 61 7.92 -12.53 4.84
C ARG A 61 8.46 -11.86 6.10
N LYS A 62 7.87 -10.73 6.51
CA LYS A 62 8.28 -10.00 7.72
C LYS A 62 8.14 -10.85 8.98
N MET A 63 7.08 -11.65 9.09
CA MET A 63 6.90 -12.59 10.20
C MET A 63 7.98 -13.66 10.28
N LYS A 64 8.51 -14.10 9.13
CA LYS A 64 9.61 -15.07 9.08
C LYS A 64 10.97 -14.44 9.36
N GLU A 65 11.18 -13.20 8.93
CA GLU A 65 12.43 -12.47 9.18
C GLU A 65 12.60 -12.08 10.65
N GLY A 66 11.50 -11.76 11.35
CA GLY A 66 11.51 -11.49 12.80
C GLY A 66 11.66 -12.73 13.70
N LYS A 67 11.80 -13.94 13.13
CA LYS A 67 12.05 -15.21 13.86
C LYS A 67 13.50 -15.69 13.74
N LYS A 68 14.43 -14.81 13.34
CA LYS A 68 15.88 -15.06 13.38
C LYS A 68 16.51 -14.45 14.62
#